data_AF-A0A109UMC4-F1
#
_entry.id   AF-A0A109UMC4-F1
#
_cell.length_a   1.000
_cell.length_b   1.000
_cell.length_c   1.000
_cell.angle_alpha   90.00
_cell.angle_beta   90.00
_cell.angle_gamma   90.00
#
_symmetry.space_group_name_H-M   'P 1'
#
loop_
_entity.id
_entity.type
_entity.pdbx_description
1 polymer ?
#
loop_
_entity_poly.entity_id
_entity_poly.type
_entity_poly.pdbx_seq_one_letter_code
_entity_poly.pdbx_strand_id
1 'polypeptide(L)'
;MAVLVEATAVILRAAAVEERITDGWDALRTCLPETAVCSDDELVSISLVDPTEVRHLVDRLVGLGLLFDWEGSFEDIAFADQKRGLITPCDWLTFETANIGIGGTPPSVAICRLAGSQSHELRLPEGWRYQGSLSEAFGAKDGAVR
;
A
#
# COMPACT_ATOMS: atom_id res chain seq x y z
N MET A 1 5.85 1.22 10.78
CA MET A 1 4.40 1.15 10.95
C MET A 1 3.85 0.32 9.79
N ALA A 2 2.53 0.19 9.65
CA ALA A 2 1.94 -0.49 8.51
C ALA A 2 0.83 0.33 7.87
N VAL A 3 0.61 0.12 6.58
CA VAL A 3 -0.46 0.70 5.79
C VAL A 3 -1.44 -0.37 5.34
N LEU A 4 -2.73 -0.03 5.24
CA LEU A 4 -3.76 -0.92 4.72
C LEU A 4 -3.47 -1.30 3.25
N VAL A 5 -3.71 -2.56 2.91
CA VAL A 5 -3.85 -3.05 1.53
C VAL A 5 -5.29 -3.46 1.32
N GLU A 6 -6.01 -2.70 0.50
CA GLU A 6 -7.38 -3.00 0.09
C GLU A 6 -7.47 -2.95 -1.45
N ALA A 7 -8.22 -3.89 -2.05
CA ALA A 7 -8.18 -4.16 -3.48
C ALA A 7 -6.74 -4.38 -3.99
N THR A 8 -6.33 -3.61 -5.00
CA THR A 8 -4.94 -3.46 -5.42
C THR A 8 -4.39 -2.17 -4.84
N ALA A 9 -3.32 -2.25 -4.07
CA ALA A 9 -2.63 -1.09 -3.52
C ALA A 9 -1.33 -0.82 -4.30
N VAL A 10 -1.14 0.43 -4.70
CA VAL A 10 0.15 0.98 -5.12
C VAL A 10 0.85 1.48 -3.87
N ILE A 11 2.04 0.94 -3.58
CA ILE A 11 2.82 1.25 -2.39
C ILE A 11 4.08 2.01 -2.78
N LEU A 12 4.29 3.16 -2.17
CA LEU A 12 5.48 4.00 -2.39
C LEU A 12 6.36 4.00 -1.14
N ARG A 13 7.69 4.04 -1.32
CA ARG A 13 8.59 4.46 -0.23
C ARG A 13 8.45 5.96 0.00
N ALA A 14 8.12 6.37 1.21
CA ALA A 14 8.02 7.78 1.57
C ALA A 14 9.34 8.52 1.34
N ALA A 15 10.49 7.91 1.67
CA ALA A 15 11.82 8.49 1.42
C ALA A 15 12.06 8.82 -0.06
N ALA A 16 11.56 7.99 -0.98
CA ALA A 16 11.75 8.22 -2.42
C ALA A 16 11.02 9.47 -2.93
N VAL A 17 9.94 9.89 -2.26
CA VAL A 17 9.22 11.12 -2.57
C VAL A 17 10.14 12.33 -2.38
N GLU A 18 10.86 12.39 -1.27
CA GLU A 18 11.79 13.48 -0.96
C GLU A 18 13.05 13.42 -1.82
N GLU A 19 13.54 12.22 -2.11
CA GLU A 19 14.78 12.00 -2.85
C GLU A 19 14.63 12.26 -4.36
N ARG A 20 13.45 12.01 -4.94
CA ARG A 20 13.29 11.95 -6.40
C ARG A 20 12.23 12.87 -7.00
N ILE A 21 11.19 13.24 -6.24
CA ILE A 21 10.13 14.09 -6.78
C ILE A 21 10.52 15.56 -6.59
N THR A 22 10.58 16.31 -7.70
CA THR A 22 10.75 17.77 -7.63
C THR A 22 9.52 18.38 -6.94
N ASP A 23 9.73 19.29 -6.00
CA ASP A 23 8.70 19.82 -5.09
C ASP A 23 8.09 18.77 -4.13
N GLY A 24 8.67 17.56 -4.09
CA GLY A 24 8.44 16.51 -3.10
C GLY A 24 6.96 16.17 -2.87
N TRP A 25 6.57 16.22 -1.60
CA TRP A 25 5.22 15.85 -1.14
C TRP A 25 4.11 16.70 -1.76
N ASP A 26 4.37 17.98 -2.06
CA ASP A 26 3.35 18.85 -2.64
C ASP A 26 3.03 18.45 -4.08
N ALA A 27 4.06 18.13 -4.88
CA ALA A 27 3.86 17.57 -6.21
C ALA A 27 3.15 16.21 -6.15
N LEU A 28 3.55 15.32 -5.24
CA LEU A 28 2.90 14.02 -5.07
C LEU A 28 1.41 14.19 -4.77
N ARG A 29 1.03 15.05 -3.82
CA ARG A 29 -0.38 15.29 -3.45
C ARG A 29 -1.27 15.65 -4.62
N THR A 30 -0.75 16.40 -5.60
CA THR A 30 -1.53 16.75 -6.80
C THR A 30 -1.79 15.57 -7.76
N CYS A 31 -1.02 14.48 -7.62
CA CYS A 31 -1.13 13.27 -8.43
C CYS A 31 -1.99 12.18 -7.78
N LEU A 32 -2.14 12.22 -6.46
CA LEU A 32 -2.88 11.25 -5.67
C LEU A 32 -4.40 11.50 -5.72
N PRO A 33 -5.22 10.44 -5.60
CA PRO A 33 -6.66 10.62 -5.41
C PRO A 33 -6.96 11.27 -4.05
N GLU A 34 -8.09 11.98 -3.96
CA GLU A 34 -8.53 12.63 -2.71
C GLU A 34 -8.85 11.64 -1.59
N THR A 35 -9.25 10.41 -1.96
CA THR A 35 -9.62 9.34 -1.04
C THR A 35 -8.81 8.08 -1.32
N ALA A 36 -8.88 7.09 -0.42
CA ALA A 36 -8.20 5.79 -0.56
C ALA A 36 -6.66 5.87 -0.51
N VAL A 37 -6.14 6.95 0.07
CA VAL A 37 -4.71 7.14 0.37
C VAL A 37 -4.50 7.06 1.88
N CYS A 38 -3.43 6.39 2.31
CA CYS A 38 -2.91 6.52 3.67
C CYS A 38 -1.39 6.48 3.67
N SER A 39 -0.79 7.04 4.71
CA SER A 39 0.66 6.98 4.92
C SER A 39 0.98 6.76 6.38
N ASP A 40 2.07 6.04 6.61
CA ASP A 40 2.62 5.76 7.92
C ASP A 40 4.01 6.37 8.14
N ASP A 41 4.29 7.44 7.38
CA ASP A 41 5.56 8.17 7.32
C ASP A 41 6.73 7.38 6.69
N GLU A 42 6.64 6.05 6.58
CA GLU A 42 7.61 5.19 5.89
C GLU A 42 7.13 4.78 4.50
N LEU A 43 5.82 4.58 4.36
CA LEU A 43 5.12 4.13 3.19
C LEU A 43 3.94 5.06 2.86
N VAL A 44 3.60 5.11 1.58
CA VAL A 44 2.32 5.63 1.10
C VAL A 44 1.57 4.50 0.42
N SER A 45 0.34 4.23 0.83
CA SER A 45 -0.56 3.26 0.19
C SER A 45 -1.69 3.98 -0.52
N ILE A 46 -1.91 3.62 -1.78
CA ILE A 46 -3.00 4.11 -2.61
C ILE A 46 -3.81 2.91 -3.09
N SER A 47 -5.04 2.77 -2.61
CA SER A 47 -5.94 1.66 -2.97
C SER A 47 -6.74 1.99 -4.23
N LEU A 48 -6.70 1.10 -5.22
CA LEU A 48 -7.37 1.23 -6.51
C LEU A 48 -8.08 -0.09 -6.86
N VAL A 49 -9.24 0.03 -7.51
CA VAL A 49 -10.06 -1.12 -7.93
C VAL A 49 -9.88 -1.41 -9.42
N ASP A 50 -9.75 -0.38 -10.26
CA ASP A 50 -9.58 -0.54 -11.69
C ASP A 50 -8.09 -0.72 -12.06
N PRO A 51 -7.69 -1.84 -12.69
CA PRO A 51 -6.34 -2.05 -13.19
C PRO A 51 -5.85 -0.94 -14.14
N THR A 52 -6.76 -0.31 -14.88
CA THR A 52 -6.45 0.80 -15.80
C THR A 52 -5.99 2.03 -15.03
N GLU A 53 -6.64 2.34 -13.90
CA GLU A 53 -6.24 3.44 -13.02
C GLU A 53 -4.88 3.18 -12.37
N VAL A 54 -4.57 1.92 -12.02
CA VAL A 54 -3.25 1.55 -11.49
C VAL A 54 -2.16 1.91 -12.48
N ARG A 55 -2.32 1.53 -13.76
CA ARG A 55 -1.29 1.82 -14.77
C ARG A 55 -1.14 3.32 -15.02
N HIS A 56 -2.25 4.05 -15.11
CA HIS A 56 -2.19 5.50 -15.27
C HIS A 56 -1.56 6.21 -14.08
N LEU A 57 -1.81 5.76 -12.85
CA LEU A 57 -1.16 6.31 -11.66
C LEU A 57 0.35 6.08 -11.71
N VAL A 58 0.78 4.86 -12.03
CA VAL A 58 2.21 4.52 -12.14
C VAL A 58 2.91 5.38 -13.19
N ASP A 59 2.32 5.55 -14.36
CA ASP A 59 2.88 6.40 -15.42
C ASP A 59 3.06 7.86 -14.94
N ARG A 60 2.09 8.40 -14.18
CA ARG A 60 2.23 9.74 -13.58
C ARG A 60 3.32 9.79 -12.50
N LEU A 61 3.41 8.79 -11.64
CA LEU A 61 4.41 8.71 -10.58
C LEU A 61 5.84 8.60 -11.13
N VAL A 62 6.03 7.83 -12.20
CA VAL A 62 7.29 7.77 -12.95
C VAL A 62 7.58 9.12 -13.61
N GLY A 63 6.56 9.77 -14.18
CA GLY A 63 6.68 11.13 -14.72
C GLY A 63 7.07 12.19 -13.68
N LEU A 64 6.78 11.97 -12.38
CA LEU A 64 7.22 12.80 -11.27
C LEU A 64 8.66 12.51 -10.81
N GLY A 65 9.26 11.40 -11.24
CA GLY A 65 10.65 11.04 -10.95
C GLY A 65 10.85 9.74 -10.16
N LEU A 66 9.79 9.04 -9.75
CA LEU A 66 9.93 7.76 -9.06
C LEU A 66 10.43 6.66 -10.00
N LEU A 67 11.26 5.76 -9.49
CA LEU A 67 11.80 4.64 -10.25
C LEU A 67 10.92 3.41 -10.15
N PHE A 68 10.59 2.86 -11.32
CA PHE A 68 9.75 1.69 -11.44
C PHE A 68 10.03 0.95 -12.76
N ASP A 69 10.13 -0.38 -12.70
CA ASP A 69 10.41 -1.24 -13.84
C ASP A 69 9.59 -2.54 -13.77
N TRP A 70 8.57 -2.67 -14.62
CA TRP A 70 7.64 -3.82 -14.66
C TRP A 70 8.31 -5.20 -14.67
N GLU A 71 9.55 -5.32 -15.15
CA GLU A 71 10.28 -6.59 -15.27
C GLU A 71 11.44 -6.73 -14.26
N GLY A 72 11.71 -5.68 -13.47
CA GLY A 72 12.90 -5.57 -12.61
C GLY A 72 12.64 -5.63 -11.10
N SER A 73 13.69 -5.36 -10.31
CA SER A 73 13.56 -5.14 -8.86
C SER A 73 13.12 -3.71 -8.61
N PHE A 74 11.92 -3.54 -8.05
CA PHE A 74 11.33 -2.23 -7.92
C PHE A 74 11.91 -1.47 -6.73
N GLU A 75 12.47 -0.29 -7.02
CA GLU A 75 13.07 0.54 -5.97
C GLU A 75 12.00 1.34 -5.24
N ASP A 76 11.13 2.11 -5.92
CA ASP A 76 10.29 3.09 -5.22
C ASP A 76 8.81 2.74 -5.14
N ILE A 77 8.33 1.92 -6.07
CA ILE A 77 6.92 1.59 -6.24
C ILE A 77 6.77 0.08 -6.23
N ALA A 78 5.93 -0.45 -5.35
CA ALA A 78 5.55 -1.85 -5.32
C ALA A 78 4.03 -1.99 -5.37
N PHE A 79 3.53 -3.19 -5.67
CA PHE A 79 2.09 -3.47 -5.63
C PHE A 79 1.77 -4.62 -4.70
N ALA A 80 0.66 -4.47 -3.99
CA ALA A 80 0.06 -5.51 -3.18
C ALA A 80 -1.40 -5.70 -3.57
N ASP A 81 -1.87 -6.93 -3.60
CA ASP A 81 -3.29 -7.25 -3.71
C ASP A 81 -3.74 -7.92 -2.41
N GLN A 82 -4.88 -7.50 -1.86
CA GLN A 82 -5.35 -7.96 -0.55
C GLN A 82 -5.49 -9.49 -0.44
N LYS A 83 -5.69 -10.21 -1.57
CA LYS A 83 -5.84 -11.68 -1.62
C LYS A 83 -4.56 -12.40 -2.02
N ARG A 84 -3.75 -11.76 -2.87
CA ARG A 84 -2.58 -12.39 -3.51
C ARG A 84 -1.26 -12.05 -2.83
N GLY A 85 -1.24 -11.03 -1.97
CA GLY A 85 -0.02 -10.52 -1.36
C GLY A 85 0.73 -9.58 -2.31
N LEU A 86 2.06 -9.54 -2.18
CA LEU A 86 2.91 -8.77 -3.09
C LEU A 86 2.78 -9.33 -4.52
N ILE A 87 2.42 -8.45 -5.46
CA ILE A 87 2.30 -8.80 -6.88
C ILE A 87 3.70 -8.79 -7.52
N THR A 88 4.61 -7.99 -6.98
CA THR A 88 5.96 -7.77 -7.48
C THR A 88 7.01 -8.19 -6.44
N PRO A 89 8.10 -8.87 -6.85
CA PRO A 89 9.22 -9.13 -5.95
C PRO A 89 9.78 -7.82 -5.38
N CYS A 90 9.90 -7.75 -4.06
CA CYS A 90 10.27 -6.53 -3.36
C CYS A 90 10.92 -6.86 -2.01
N ASP A 91 12.19 -6.48 -1.83
CA ASP A 91 12.94 -6.80 -0.61
C ASP A 91 12.73 -5.77 0.51
N TRP A 92 12.27 -4.56 0.16
CA TRP A 92 12.05 -3.48 1.14
C TRP A 92 10.64 -3.47 1.71
N LEU A 93 9.73 -4.33 1.24
CA LEU A 93 8.33 -4.34 1.63
C LEU A 93 7.93 -5.72 2.13
N THR A 94 7.26 -5.78 3.28
CA THR A 94 6.61 -6.98 3.77
C THR A 94 5.10 -6.88 3.59
N PHE A 95 4.46 -8.02 3.30
CA PHE A 95 3.02 -8.16 3.26
C PHE A 95 2.58 -9.14 4.34
N GLU A 96 1.61 -8.72 5.16
CA GLU A 96 1.13 -9.48 6.31
C GLU A 96 -0.38 -9.34 6.44
N THR A 97 -0.98 -10.13 7.34
CA THR A 97 -2.37 -9.96 7.76
C THR A 97 -2.39 -9.51 9.21
N ALA A 98 -3.10 -8.41 9.49
CA ALA A 98 -3.27 -7.87 10.83
C ALA A 98 -4.69 -8.12 11.33
N ASN A 99 -4.80 -8.63 12.55
CA ASN A 99 -6.08 -8.71 13.25
C ASN A 99 -6.48 -7.33 13.78
N ILE A 100 -7.67 -6.86 13.44
CA ILE A 100 -8.25 -5.59 13.90
C ILE A 100 -9.49 -5.79 14.76
N GLY A 101 -9.83 -7.05 15.07
CA GLY A 101 -10.91 -7.40 15.98
C GLY A 101 -10.46 -7.38 17.44
N ILE A 102 -11.41 -7.69 18.33
CA ILE A 102 -11.20 -7.62 19.77
C ILE A 102 -10.64 -8.95 20.26
N GLY A 103 -9.57 -8.91 21.07
CA GLY A 103 -9.04 -10.12 21.71
C GLY A 103 -8.47 -11.15 20.74
N GLY A 104 -8.01 -10.73 19.55
CA GLY A 104 -7.43 -11.61 18.54
C GLY A 104 -8.47 -12.40 17.74
N THR A 105 -9.75 -12.04 17.82
CA THR A 105 -10.79 -12.60 16.94
C THR A 105 -10.88 -11.79 15.65
N PRO A 106 -11.40 -12.35 14.54
CA PRO A 106 -11.72 -11.57 13.34
C PRO A 106 -12.49 -10.28 13.68
N PRO A 107 -12.38 -9.23 12.83
CA PRO A 107 -11.85 -9.28 11.48
C PRO A 107 -10.34 -9.04 11.34
N SER A 108 -9.80 -9.46 10.19
CA SER A 108 -8.41 -9.22 9.80
C SER A 108 -8.34 -8.46 8.47
N VAL A 109 -7.28 -7.70 8.28
CA VAL A 109 -7.01 -6.91 7.06
C VAL A 109 -5.61 -7.20 6.52
N ALA A 110 -5.45 -7.05 5.21
CA ALA A 110 -4.14 -7.14 4.57
C ALA A 110 -3.37 -5.83 4.82
N ILE A 111 -2.09 -5.94 5.11
CA ILE A 111 -1.23 -4.80 5.42
C ILE A 111 0.12 -4.92 4.73
N CYS A 112 0.72 -3.78 4.49
CA CYS A 112 2.12 -3.67 4.06
C CYS A 112 2.94 -2.88 5.07
N ARG A 113 4.21 -3.25 5.22
CA ARG A 113 5.15 -2.64 6.16
C ARG A 113 6.54 -2.55 5.55
N LEU A 114 7.26 -1.46 5.84
CA LEU A 114 8.66 -1.34 5.44
C LEU A 114 9.48 -2.44 6.14
N ALA A 115 10.27 -3.19 5.38
CA ALA A 115 11.08 -4.29 5.90
C ALA A 115 12.00 -3.79 7.03
N GLY A 116 11.97 -4.47 8.18
CA GLY A 116 12.73 -4.09 9.38
C GLY A 116 12.06 -3.03 10.27
N SER A 117 10.91 -2.47 9.89
CA SER A 117 10.16 -1.54 10.73
C SER A 117 9.67 -2.20 12.03
N GLN A 118 9.85 -1.52 13.16
CA GLN A 118 9.61 -2.06 14.51
C GLN A 118 8.26 -1.66 15.11
N SER A 119 7.51 -0.74 14.48
CA SER A 119 6.24 -0.23 15.03
C SER A 119 5.05 -1.06 14.57
N HIS A 120 4.18 -1.49 15.48
CA HIS A 120 2.99 -2.29 15.15
C HIS A 120 1.73 -1.47 14.84
N GLU A 121 1.83 -0.13 14.75
CA GLU A 121 0.68 0.70 14.39
C GLU A 121 0.23 0.47 12.95
N LEU A 122 -1.09 0.55 12.74
CA LEU A 122 -1.73 0.43 11.44
C LEU A 122 -2.37 1.77 11.05
N ARG A 123 -2.04 2.25 9.85
CA ARG A 123 -2.64 3.41 9.22
C ARG A 123 -3.69 2.98 8.20
N LEU A 124 -4.81 3.68 8.24
CA LEU A 124 -5.98 3.45 7.41
C LEU A 124 -6.26 4.73 6.61
N PRO A 125 -6.85 4.65 5.41
CA PRO A 125 -7.33 5.84 4.71
C PRO A 125 -8.31 6.63 5.57
N GLU A 126 -8.32 7.95 5.41
CA GLU A 126 -9.24 8.80 6.15
C GLU A 126 -10.70 8.38 5.92
N GLY A 127 -11.46 8.26 7.00
CA GLY A 127 -12.86 7.84 6.94
C GLY A 127 -13.10 6.36 6.66
N TRP A 128 -12.06 5.54 6.49
CA TRP A 128 -12.19 4.10 6.26
C TRP A 128 -12.85 3.40 7.44
N ARG A 129 -13.72 2.43 7.14
CA ARG A 129 -14.38 1.56 8.13
C ARG A 129 -14.37 0.14 7.58
N TYR A 130 -14.24 -0.85 8.48
CA TYR A 130 -14.30 -2.24 8.07
C TYR A 130 -15.68 -2.62 7.50
N GLN A 131 -16.76 -2.18 8.15
CA GLN A 131 -18.11 -2.48 7.69
C GLN A 131 -18.37 -1.83 6.33
N GLY A 132 -18.76 -2.65 5.35
CA GLY A 132 -19.00 -2.26 3.96
C GLY A 132 -17.73 -2.18 3.11
N SER A 133 -16.55 -2.52 3.64
CA SER A 133 -15.29 -2.45 2.89
C SER A 133 -15.03 -3.69 2.04
N LEU A 134 -14.05 -3.59 1.14
CA LEU A 134 -13.60 -4.75 0.36
C LEU A 134 -12.85 -5.75 1.25
N SER A 135 -12.25 -5.29 2.34
CA SER A 135 -11.68 -6.16 3.36
C SER A 135 -12.75 -7.02 4.05
N GLU A 136 -13.95 -6.48 4.33
CA GLU A 136 -15.08 -7.27 4.83
C GLU A 136 -15.64 -8.22 3.77
N ALA A 137 -15.89 -7.71 2.56
CA ALA A 137 -16.53 -8.50 1.50
C ALA A 137 -15.68 -9.69 1.03
N PHE A 138 -14.35 -9.58 1.12
CA PHE A 138 -13.45 -10.50 0.45
C PHE A 138 -12.32 -11.06 1.30
N GLY A 139 -12.06 -10.48 2.47
CA GLY A 139 -10.98 -10.87 3.39
C GLY A 139 -9.57 -10.63 2.85
N ALA A 140 -8.60 -10.70 3.75
CA ALA A 140 -7.24 -11.10 3.43
C ALA A 140 -7.18 -12.62 3.55
N LYS A 141 -6.59 -13.34 2.58
CA LYS A 141 -6.44 -14.79 2.75
C LYS A 141 -5.53 -15.02 3.95
N ASP A 142 -6.00 -15.81 4.93
CA ASP A 142 -5.14 -16.39 5.95
C ASP A 142 -4.04 -17.14 5.22
N GLY A 143 -2.82 -16.60 5.30
CA GLY A 143 -1.62 -17.35 4.92
C GLY A 143 -1.62 -18.61 5.78
N ALA A 144 -1.90 -19.75 5.17
CA ALA A 144 -1.80 -21.03 5.85
C ALA A 144 -0.39 -21.13 6.43
N VAL A 145 -0.29 -21.08 7.75
CA VAL A 145 0.90 -21.49 8.49
C VAL A 145 1.25 -22.88 7.97
N ARG A 146 2.39 -22.99 7.31
CA ARG A 146 3.07 -24.26 7.06
C ARG A 146 4.31 -24.32 7.93
#